data_AF-A0A519K2U5-F1
#
_entry.id   AF-A0A519K2U5-F1
#
_cell.length_a   1.000
_cell.length_b   1.000
_cell.length_c   1.000
_cell.angle_alpha   90.00
_cell.angle_beta   90.00
_cell.angle_gamma   90.00
#
_symmetry.space_group_name_H-M   'P 1'
#
loop_
_entity.id
_entity.type
_entity.pdbx_description
1 polymer ?
#
loop_
_entity_poly.entity_id
_entity_poly.type
_entity_poly.pdbx_seq_one_letter_code
_entity_poly.pdbx_strand_id
1 'polypeptide(L)' 'MVFKVYILFSETLDKFYVGHTSEELNERLRKHLSNHSGFTGKAKDWKIFYFENFPDKSSAYRRELS' A
#
# COMPACT_ATOMS: atom_id res chain seq x y z
N MET A 1 -14.06 12.30 -0.84
CA MET A 1 -12.83 11.76 -0.20
C MET A 1 -12.22 10.76 -1.17
N VAL A 2 -10.97 10.96 -1.58
CA VAL A 2 -10.29 10.06 -2.54
C VAL A 2 -9.67 8.90 -1.76
N PHE A 3 -9.90 7.67 -2.21
CA PHE A 3 -9.29 6.48 -1.62
C PHE A 3 -8.19 5.96 -2.53
N LYS A 4 -7.06 5.61 -1.94
CA LYS A 4 -5.90 5.09 -2.68
C LYS A 4 -5.68 3.65 -2.27
N VAL A 5 -5.69 2.75 -3.24
CA VAL A 5 -5.28 1.35 -3.03
C VAL A 5 -3.83 1.24 -3.50
N TYR A 6 -3.01 0.56 -2.72
CA TYR A 6 -1.61 0.38 -3.02
C TYR A 6 -1.15 -1.03 -2.72
N ILE A 7 -0.17 -1.46 -3.52
CA ILE A 7 0.52 -2.73 -3.38
C ILE A 7 1.98 -2.40 -3.13
N LEU A 8 2.47 -2.84 -1.99
CA LEU A 8 3.89 -2.82 -1.66
C LEU A 8 4.47 -4.20 -1.94
N PHE A 9 5.64 -4.24 -2.55
CA PHE A 9 6.42 -5.45 -2.72
C PHE A 9 7.68 -5.36 -1.87
N SER A 10 8.00 -6.43 -1.16
CA SER A 10 9.27 -6.60 -0.45
C SER A 10 10.06 -7.69 -1.16
N GLU A 11 11.16 -7.30 -1.78
CA GLU A 11 12.10 -8.22 -2.45
C GLU A 11 12.74 -9.17 -1.43
N THR A 12 13.11 -8.65 -0.26
CA THR A 12 13.72 -9.42 0.85
C THR A 12 12.80 -10.52 1.39
N LEU A 13 11.49 -10.28 1.42
CA LEU A 13 10.50 -11.26 1.90
C LEU A 13 9.82 -12.02 0.75
N ASP A 14 10.08 -11.64 -0.49
CA ASP A 14 9.34 -12.02 -1.70
C ASP A 14 7.81 -12.01 -1.47
N LYS A 15 7.33 -10.89 -0.91
CA LYS A 15 5.93 -10.75 -0.47
C LYS A 15 5.28 -9.47 -0.96
N PHE A 16 4.02 -9.60 -1.31
CA PHE A 16 3.13 -8.50 -1.63
C PHE A 16 2.26 -8.14 -0.42
N TYR A 17 2.15 -6.85 -0.15
CA TYR A 17 1.26 -6.28 0.86
C TYR A 17 0.29 -5.34 0.16
N VAL A 18 -0.99 -5.68 0.19
CA VAL A 18 -2.06 -4.84 -0.36
C VAL A 18 -2.69 -4.05 0.78
N GLY A 19 -2.77 -2.74 0.61
CA GLY A 19 -3.34 -1.82 1.58
C GLY A 19 -4.18 -0.75 0.91
N HIS A 20 -4.99 -0.07 1.70
CA HIS A 20 -5.70 1.12 1.27
C HIS A 20 -5.49 2.23 2.29
N THR A 21 -5.50 3.47 1.81
CA THR A 21 -5.34 4.65 2.66
C THR A 21 -6.17 5.81 2.11
N SER A 22 -6.65 6.64 3.03
CA SER A 22 -7.21 7.96 2.72
C SER A 22 -6.17 9.08 2.85
N GLU A 23 -4.98 8.77 3.38
CA GLU A 23 -3.81 9.67 3.50
C GLU A 23 -2.89 9.54 2.27
N GLU A 24 -1.94 10.48 2.13
CA GLU A 24 -0.93 10.40 1.06
C GLU A 24 -0.08 9.13 1.16
N LEU A 25 0.15 8.48 0.00
CA LEU A 25 0.88 7.22 -0.07
C LEU A 25 2.29 7.32 0.51
N ASN A 26 2.94 8.46 0.26
CA ASN A 26 4.29 8.74 0.76
C ASN A 26 4.32 8.85 2.29
N GLU A 27 3.31 9.45 2.91
CA GLU A 27 3.22 9.49 4.38
C GLU A 27 2.97 8.10 4.95
N ARG A 28 2.12 7.30 4.29
CA ARG A 28 1.86 5.92 4.69
C ARG A 28 3.12 5.06 4.56
N LEU A 29 3.85 5.18 3.45
CA LEU A 29 5.12 4.50 3.25
C LEU A 29 6.15 4.93 4.29
N ARG A 30 6.26 6.24 4.59
CA ARG A 30 7.13 6.75 5.66
C ARG A 30 6.74 6.16 7.01
N LYS A 31 5.46 6.03 7.36
CA LYS A 31 5.02 5.35 8.60
C LYS A 31 5.42 3.88 8.62
N HIS A 32 5.34 3.18 7.48
CA HIS A 32 5.79 1.78 7.35
C HIS A 32 7.33 1.64 7.44
N LEU A 33 8.09 2.60 6.93
CA LEU A 33 9.56 2.64 6.96
C LEU A 33 10.11 3.16 8.30
N SER A 34 9.36 4.04 8.97
CA SER A 34 9.68 4.62 10.28
C SER A 34 9.38 3.61 11.38
N ASN A 35 10.20 2.56 11.42
CA ASN A 35 10.57 1.72 12.56
C ASN A 35 9.61 1.73 13.78
N HIS A 36 8.39 1.24 13.60
CA HIS A 36 7.55 0.81 14.72
C HIS A 36 7.79 -0.67 15.02
N SER A 37 7.75 -1.04 16.29
CA SER A 37 7.94 -2.39 16.85
C SER A 37 6.78 -3.37 16.51
N GLY A 38 6.26 -3.29 15.28
CA GLY A 38 5.19 -4.15 14.75
C GLY A 38 5.67 -5.09 13.64
N PHE A 39 4.83 -6.05 13.27
CA PHE A 39 5.11 -7.13 12.31
C PHE A 39 5.67 -6.66 10.94
N THR A 40 5.35 -5.44 10.52
CA THR A 40 5.82 -4.81 9.27
C THR A 40 7.23 -4.19 9.36
N GLY A 41 7.80 -4.04 10.56
CA GLY A 41 9.16 -3.53 10.77
C GLY A 41 10.27 -4.54 10.47
N LYS A 42 9.92 -5.80 10.18
CA LYS A 42 10.88 -6.85 9.78
C LYS A 42 11.46 -6.65 8.38
N ALA A 43 10.76 -5.95 7.50
CA ALA A 43 11.24 -5.58 6.19
C ALA A 43 11.20 -4.07 6.05
N LYS A 44 12.35 -3.47 5.74
CA LYS A 44 12.49 -2.02 5.48
C LYS A 44 12.58 -1.73 3.98
N ASP A 45 12.43 -2.75 3.15
CA ASP A 45 12.57 -2.69 1.69
C ASP A 45 11.21 -2.69 0.98
N TRP A 46 10.16 -2.23 1.65
CA TRP A 46 8.84 -2.09 1.01
C TRP A 46 8.93 -1.04 -0.10
N LYS A 47 8.78 -1.49 -1.34
CA LYS A 47 8.70 -0.62 -2.53
C LYS A 47 7.26 -0.58 -3.01
N ILE A 48 6.79 0.58 -3.45
CA ILE A 48 5.49 0.70 -4.11
C ILE A 48 5.59 0.01 -5.46
N PHE A 49 4.94 -1.14 -5.58
CA PHE A 49 4.88 -1.89 -6.83
C PHE A 49 3.79 -1.33 -7.73
N TYR A 50 2.65 -1.00 -7.13
CA TYR A 50 1.50 -0.45 -7.83
C TYR A 50 0.67 0.41 -6.89
N PHE A 51 0.09 1.49 -7.39
CA PHE A 51 -0.93 2.25 -6.68
C PHE A 51 -1.93 2.80 -7.68
N GLU A 52 -3.19 2.83 -7.30
CA GLU A 52 -4.25 3.40 -8.12
C GLU A 52 -5.13 4.30 -7.24
N ASN A 53 -5.39 5.50 -7.76
CA ASN A 53 -6.25 6.48 -7.12
C ASN A 53 -7.66 6.27 -7.62
N PHE A 54 -8.59 5.97 -6.73
CA PHE A 54 -9.99 5.82 -7.09
C PHE A 54 -10.79 7.01 -6.57
N PRO A 55 -11.47 7.75 -7.47
CA PRO A 55 -12.39 8.80 -7.06
C PRO A 55 -13.65 8.20 -6.39
N ASP A 56 -13.97 6.94 -6.70
CA ASP A 56 -15.18 6.25 -6.28
C ASP A 56 -14.94 4.77 -5.96
N LYS A 57 -15.56 4.27 -4.88
CA LYS A 57 -15.47 2.87 -4.42
C LYS A 57 -15.85 1.87 -5.51
N SER A 58 -16.82 2.23 -6.35
CA SER A 58 -17.35 1.39 -7.43
C SER A 58 -16.34 1.13 -8.54
N SER A 59 -15.42 2.06 -8.78
CA SER A 59 -14.39 1.92 -9.82
C SER A 59 -13.28 0.96 -9.39
N ALA A 60 -12.88 0.99 -8.11
CA ALA A 60 -11.91 0.07 -7.53
C ALA A 60 -12.41 -1.37 -7.55
N TYR A 61 -13.67 -1.59 -7.14
CA TYR A 61 -14.27 -2.91 -7.08
C TYR A 61 -14.39 -3.58 -8.46
N ARG A 62 -14.61 -2.79 -9.51
CA ARG A 62 -14.71 -3.28 -10.88
C ARG A 62 -13.35 -3.72 -11.47
N ARG A 63 -12.23 -3.26 -10.90
CA ARG A 63 -10.87 -3.65 -11.31
C ARG A 63 -10.37 -4.94 -10.66
N GLU A 64 -10.84 -5.27 -9.45
CA GLU A 64 -10.52 -6.54 -8.78
C GLU A 64 -11.20 -7.77 -9.41
N LEU A 65 -12.32 -7.57 -10.11
CA LEU A 65 -13.14 -8.64 -10.71
C LEU A 65 -12.83 -8.93 -12.19
N SER A 66 -11.79 -8.29 -12.76
CA SER A 66 -11.35 -8.48 -14.14
C SER A 66 -10.19 -9.47 -14.27
#